data_AF-A0A1S2G1K2-F1
#
_entry.id   AF-A0A1S2G1K2-F1
#
_cell.length_a   1.000
_cell.length_b   1.000
_cell.length_c   1.000
_cell.angle_alpha   90.00
_cell.angle_beta   90.00
_cell.angle_gamma   90.00
#
_symmetry.space_group_name_H-M   'P 1'
#
loop_
_entity.id
_entity.type
_entity.pdbx_description
1 polymer ?
#
loop_
_entity_poly.entity_id
_entity_poly.type
_entity_poly.pdbx_seq_one_letter_code
_entity_poly.pdbx_strand_id
1 'polypeptide(L)' 'MNRNNNLTYGQWWKCEENVLITMLEDKKPVHYIAEVLTRDYHGVCTKIEVLLRNGRLSKNLVKKPKK' A
#
# COMPACT_ATOMS: atom_id res chain seq x y z
N MET A 1 -16.16 -19.86 -1.31
CA MET A 1 -15.38 -18.73 -0.77
C MET A 1 -14.06 -19.27 -0.26
N ASN A 2 -12.98 -19.13 -1.03
CA ASN A 2 -11.65 -19.60 -0.63
C ASN A 2 -11.02 -18.52 0.27
N ARG A 3 -10.96 -18.77 1.58
CA ARG A 3 -10.34 -17.87 2.57
C ARG A 3 -8.83 -18.14 2.54
N ASN A 4 -8.11 -17.39 1.71
CA ASN A 4 -6.65 -17.38 1.71
C ASN A 4 -6.16 -16.78 3.04
N ASN A 5 -5.86 -17.64 4.02
CA ASN A 5 -5.28 -17.31 5.34
C ASN A 5 -3.80 -16.84 5.28
N ASN A 6 -3.31 -16.41 4.11
CA ASN A 6 -1.92 -15.98 3.88
C ASN A 6 -1.73 -14.47 4.01
N LEU A 7 -2.67 -13.77 4.64
CA LEU A 7 -2.52 -12.34 4.90
C LEU A 7 -1.45 -12.16 5.98
N THR A 8 -0.39 -11.42 5.66
CA THR A 8 0.59 -11.01 6.66
C THR A 8 -0.10 -10.05 7.63
N TYR A 9 -0.32 -10.50 8.86
CA TYR A 9 -0.82 -9.68 9.96
C TYR A 9 0.35 -9.29 10.88
N GLY A 10 0.45 -8.00 11.25
CA GLY A 10 1.54 -7.50 12.10
C GLY A 10 2.21 -6.23 11.55
N GLN A 11 3.34 -5.86 12.16
CA GLN A 11 4.12 -4.68 11.78
C GLN A 11 4.51 -4.71 10.30
N TRP A 12 4.63 -3.52 9.73
CA TRP A 12 5.13 -3.32 8.38
C TRP A 12 6.65 -3.32 8.42
N TRP A 13 7.26 -4.19 7.62
CA TRP A 13 8.69 -4.18 7.45
C TRP A 13 9.11 -2.98 6.59
N LYS A 14 10.30 -2.44 6.84
CA LYS A 14 10.85 -1.33 6.03
C LYS A 14 10.91 -1.68 4.54
N CYS A 15 11.15 -2.94 4.20
CA CYS A 15 11.13 -3.41 2.82
C CYS A 15 9.72 -3.35 2.20
N GLU A 16 8.66 -3.78 2.91
CA GLU A 16 7.27 -3.67 2.45
C GLU A 16 6.87 -2.20 2.25
N GLU A 17 7.30 -1.31 3.14
CA GLU A 17 7.07 0.13 2.98
C GLU A 17 7.75 0.70 1.74
N ASN A 18 9.00 0.32 1.48
CA ASN A 18 9.72 0.77 0.29
C ASN A 18 9.04 0.26 -0.98
N VAL A 19 8.64 -1.02 -1.03
CA VAL A 19 7.89 -1.58 -2.15
C VAL A 19 6.57 -0.85 -2.35
N LEU A 20 5.80 -0.60 -1.28
CA LEU A 20 4.57 0.19 -1.34
C LEU A 20 4.83 1.57 -1.96
N ILE A 21 5.85 2.30 -1.49
CA ILE A 21 6.19 3.64 -1.99
C ILE A 21 6.55 3.58 -3.47
N THR A 22 7.47 2.71 -3.87
CA THR A 22 7.91 2.58 -5.27
C THR A 22 6.75 2.21 -6.19
N MET A 23 5.87 1.30 -5.77
CA MET A 23 4.71 0.93 -6.59
C MET A 23 3.68 2.06 -6.70
N LEU A 24 3.54 2.90 -5.66
CA LEU A 24 2.71 4.10 -5.72
C LEU A 24 3.33 5.16 -6.65
N GLU A 25 4.66 5.31 -6.66
CA GLU A 25 5.39 6.17 -7.59
C GLU A 25 5.21 5.70 -9.04
N ASP A 26 5.23 4.39 -9.27
CA ASP A 26 4.92 3.75 -10.55
C ASP A 26 3.42 3.82 -10.92
N LYS A 27 2.60 4.51 -10.12
CA LYS A 27 1.16 4.68 -10.30
C LYS A 27 0.40 3.35 -10.36
N LYS A 28 0.93 2.31 -9.71
CA LYS A 28 0.24 1.03 -9.58
C LYS A 28 -1.00 1.19 -8.71
N PRO A 29 -2.10 0.49 -9.03
CA PRO A 29 -3.30 0.61 -8.25
C PRO A 29 -3.16 -0.14 -6.92
N VAL A 30 -3.82 0.38 -5.88
CA VAL A 30 -3.70 -0.14 -4.51
C VAL A 30 -4.12 -1.62 -4.39
N HIS A 31 -5.10 -2.07 -5.17
CA HIS A 31 -5.50 -3.48 -5.19
C HIS A 31 -4.35 -4.39 -5.63
N TYR A 32 -3.60 -3.99 -6.67
CA TYR A 32 -2.47 -4.75 -7.17
C TYR A 32 -1.32 -4.76 -6.17
N ILE A 33 -1.09 -3.64 -5.49
CA ILE A 33 -0.08 -3.55 -4.43
C ILE A 33 -0.43 -4.46 -3.26
N ALA A 34 -1.72 -4.53 -2.88
CA ALA A 34 -2.20 -5.41 -1.82
C ALA A 34 -1.96 -6.90 -2.16
N GLU A 35 -2.20 -7.30 -3.41
CA GLU A 35 -1.90 -8.65 -3.89
C GLU A 35 -0.40 -8.96 -3.82
N VAL A 36 0.44 -8.03 -4.30
CA VAL A 36 1.91 -8.19 -4.33
C VAL A 36 2.52 -8.26 -2.93
N LEU A 37 2.03 -7.42 -2.01
CA LEU A 37 2.47 -7.44 -0.62
C LEU A 37 1.80 -8.55 0.21
N THR A 38 0.89 -9.33 -0.38
CA THR A 38 0.06 -10.31 0.33
C THR A 38 -0.64 -9.71 1.56
N ARG A 39 -1.05 -8.45 1.45
CA ARG A 39 -1.71 -7.67 2.50
C ARG A 39 -3.16 -7.41 2.14
N ASP A 40 -3.96 -7.13 3.15
CA ASP A 40 -5.34 -6.70 2.95
C ASP A 40 -5.37 -5.27 2.37
N TYR A 41 -6.33 -5.02 1.48
CA TYR A 41 -6.53 -3.71 0.86
C TYR A 41 -6.69 -2.59 1.91
N HIS A 42 -7.48 -2.82 2.96
CA HIS A 42 -7.65 -1.86 4.05
C HIS A 42 -6.34 -1.63 4.82
N GLY A 43 -5.55 -2.68 5.00
CA GLY A 43 -4.22 -2.59 5.60
C GLY A 43 -3.28 -1.68 4.80
N VAL A 44 -3.28 -1.83 3.48
CA VAL A 44 -2.50 -0.97 2.58
C VAL A 44 -3.01 0.47 2.61
N CYS A 45 -4.32 0.71 2.52
CA CYS A 45 -4.90 2.06 2.62
C CYS A 45 -4.53 2.75 3.94
N THR A 46 -4.68 2.05 5.05
CA THR A 46 -4.32 2.57 6.38
C THR A 46 -2.84 2.92 6.43
N LYS A 47 -1.99 2.07 5.86
CA LYS A 47 -0.55 2.34 5.82
C LYS A 47 -0.21 3.56 4.97
N ILE A 48 -0.85 3.72 3.82
CA ILE A 48 -0.70 4.91 2.98
C ILE A 48 -1.04 6.17 3.78
N GLU A 49 -2.16 6.17 4.52
CA GLU A 49 -2.53 7.29 5.38
C GLU A 49 -1.48 7.59 6.45
N VAL A 50 -0.94 6.56 7.11
CA VAL A 50 0.14 6.71 8.11
C VAL A 50 1.39 7.30 7.46
N LEU A 51 1.80 6.82 6.28
CA LEU A 51 2.97 7.33 5.57
C LEU A 51 2.78 8.78 5.11
N LEU A 52 1.56 9.16 4.70
CA LEU A 52 1.19 10.55 4.39
C LEU A 52 1.26 11.45 5.64
N ARG A 53 0.76 10.98 6.79
CA ARG A 53 0.82 11.72 8.06
C ARG A 53 2.25 11.91 8.54
N ASN A 54 3.10 10.91 8.35
CA ASN A 54 4.51 10.96 8.74
C ASN A 54 5.40 11.70 7.72
N GLY A 55 4.84 12.24 6.63
CA GLY A 55 5.59 12.95 5.61
C GLY A 55 6.52 12.08 4.75
N ARG A 56 6.40 10.75 4.83
CA ARG A 56 7.21 9.79 4.05
C ARG A 56 6.65 9.53 2.66
N LEU A 57 5.39 9.91 2.42
CA LEU A 57 4.73 9.80 1.12
C LEU A 57 4.16 11.18 0.72
N SER A 58 4.33 11.57 -0.55
CA SER A 58 3.75 12.80 -1.06
C SER A 58 2.29 12.61 -1.44
N LYS A 59 1.42 13.54 -1.03
CA LYS A 59 -0.03 13.54 -1.38
C LYS A 59 -0.28 13.53 -2.90
N ASN A 60 0.70 13.94 -3.69
CA ASN A 60 0.60 13.96 -5.15
C ASN A 60 0.65 12.56 -5.78
N LEU A 61 1.21 11.57 -5.08
CA LEU A 61 1.30 10.18 -5.56
C LEU A 61 -0.01 9.41 -5.41
N VAL A 62 -0.84 9.80 -4.44
CA VAL A 62 -2.11 9.13 -4.11
C VAL A 62 -3.30 9.75 -4.86
N LYS A 63 -3.12 10.94 -5.45
CA LYS A 63 -4.16 11.56 -6.28
C LYS A 63 -4.35 10.75 -7.56
N LYS A 64 -5.53 10.15 -7.71
CA LYS A 64 -6.03 9.57 -8.97
C LYS A 64 -5.69 10.52 -10.12
N PRO A 65 -5.20 10.01 -11.26
CA PRO A 65 -5.06 10.85 -12.44
C PRO A 65 -6.41 11.52 -12.70
N LYS A 66 -6.40 12.86 -12.75
CA LYS A 66 -7.52 13.66 -13.22
C LYS A 66 -7.80 13.16 -14.65
N LYS A 67 -8.94 12.48 -14.81
CA LYS A 67 -9.50 12.19 -16.12
C LYS A 67 -10.14 13.46 -16.66
#